data_AF-A0AAD5J7W4-F1
#
_entry.id   AF-A0AAD5J7W4-F1
#
_cell.length_a   1.000
_cell.length_b   1.000
_cell.length_c   1.000
_cell.angle_alpha   90.00
_cell.angle_beta   90.00
_cell.angle_gamma   90.00
#
_symmetry.space_group_name_H-M   'P 1'
#
loop_
_entity.id
_entity.type
_entity.pdbx_description
1 polymer ?
#
loop_
_entity_poly.entity_id
_entity_poly.type
_entity_poly.pdbx_seq_one_letter_code
_entity_poly.pdbx_strand_id
1 'polypeptide(L)'
;MFNDAQVYSGCEEEFRLNESGNLNVPVEATELFCNGPCLAETQFVLNCVDRVFSNFLFFNKARVGDVRTALNIGCSQTDQRGYFNVGRYITGNNGQKLQSFNGFHALTLLAGSCFLIL
;
A
#
# COMPACT_ATOMS: atom_id res chain seq x y z
N MET A 1 -10.12 -10.66 -18.57
CA MET A 1 -10.23 -9.22 -18.86
C MET A 1 -10.48 -8.53 -17.53
N PHE A 2 -9.51 -7.76 -17.06
CA PHE A 2 -9.63 -6.92 -15.86
C PHE A 2 -10.45 -5.68 -16.24
N ASN A 3 -11.47 -5.34 -15.44
CA ASN A 3 -12.40 -4.26 -15.73
C ASN A 3 -12.02 -3.06 -14.85
N ASP A 4 -11.55 -1.97 -15.48
CA ASP A 4 -10.88 -0.81 -14.86
C ASP A 4 -11.70 -0.10 -13.77
N ALA A 5 -13.04 -0.19 -13.80
CA ALA A 5 -13.88 0.42 -12.77
C ALA A 5 -13.95 -0.40 -11.47
N GLN A 6 -13.67 -1.72 -11.52
CA GLN A 6 -13.83 -2.60 -10.37
C GLN A 6 -12.58 -2.71 -9.49
N VAL A 7 -11.41 -2.37 -10.03
CA VAL A 7 -10.15 -2.39 -9.27
C VAL A 7 -10.04 -1.21 -8.32
N TYR A 8 -10.81 -0.14 -8.47
CA TYR A 8 -10.88 0.97 -7.49
C TYR A 8 -12.26 1.16 -6.86
N SER A 9 -13.24 0.32 -7.18
CA SER A 9 -14.55 0.33 -6.51
C SER A 9 -14.71 -0.82 -5.52
N GLY A 10 -13.71 -1.70 -5.43
CA GLY A 10 -13.75 -2.89 -4.61
C GLY A 10 -13.23 -2.66 -3.20
N CYS A 11 -12.11 -1.93 -3.05
CA CYS A 11 -11.56 -1.63 -1.73
C CYS A 11 -12.26 -0.43 -1.09
N GLU A 12 -12.72 -0.61 0.14
CA GLU A 12 -13.19 0.49 0.97
C GLU A 12 -12.07 1.51 1.18
N GLU A 13 -12.38 2.79 1.00
CA GLU A 13 -11.39 3.87 0.97
C GLU A 13 -10.54 3.92 2.24
N GLU A 14 -11.13 3.60 3.39
CA GLU A 14 -10.47 3.54 4.69
C GLU A 14 -9.35 2.49 4.79
N PHE A 15 -9.41 1.42 3.99
CA PHE A 15 -8.39 0.37 3.97
C PHE A 15 -7.33 0.58 2.88
N ARG A 16 -7.48 1.60 2.02
CA ARG A 16 -6.53 1.84 0.93
C ARG A 16 -5.20 2.36 1.46
N LEU A 17 -4.12 1.81 0.92
CA LEU A 17 -2.79 2.36 1.12
C LEU A 17 -2.72 3.79 0.55
N ASN A 18 -2.28 4.73 1.38
CA ASN A 18 -2.08 6.12 1.03
C ASN A 18 -0.68 6.60 1.45
N GLU A 19 -0.38 7.89 1.26
CA GLU A 19 0.93 8.50 1.53
C GLU A 19 1.38 8.40 2.98
N SER A 20 0.47 8.13 3.92
CA SER A 20 0.85 7.85 5.32
C SER A 20 1.80 6.65 5.42
N GLY A 21 1.65 5.67 4.53
CA GLY A 21 2.38 4.40 4.57
C GLY A 21 1.87 3.41 5.62
N ASN A 22 0.72 3.69 6.26
CA ASN A 22 0.10 2.81 7.23
C ASN A 22 -0.96 1.92 6.55
N LEU A 23 -1.16 0.72 7.09
CA LEU A 23 -2.23 -0.20 6.71
C LEU A 23 -3.25 -0.23 7.85
N ASN A 24 -4.28 0.60 7.76
CA ASN A 24 -5.27 0.80 8.83
C ASN A 24 -6.41 -0.23 8.75
N VAL A 25 -6.07 -1.51 8.69
CA VAL A 25 -7.04 -2.60 8.58
C VAL A 25 -7.33 -3.15 9.98
N PRO A 26 -8.56 -3.03 10.51
CA PRO A 26 -8.93 -3.63 11.78
C PRO A 26 -8.96 -5.16 11.66
N VAL A 27 -8.77 -5.86 12.79
CA VAL A 27 -8.69 -7.33 12.80
C VAL A 27 -9.96 -7.96 12.22
N GLU A 28 -11.12 -7.35 12.48
CA GLU A 28 -12.44 -7.77 12.00
C GLU A 28 -12.56 -7.69 10.46
N ALA A 29 -11.80 -6.81 9.82
CA ALA A 29 -11.80 -6.64 8.36
C ALA A 29 -10.68 -7.45 7.67
N THR A 30 -9.86 -8.19 8.41
CA THR A 30 -8.69 -8.92 7.85
C THR A 30 -9.08 -9.85 6.72
N GLU A 31 -10.14 -10.64 6.87
CA GLU A 31 -10.56 -11.59 5.83
C GLU A 31 -11.08 -10.90 4.58
N LEU A 32 -11.84 -9.81 4.75
CA LEU A 32 -12.33 -8.99 3.65
C LEU A 32 -11.17 -8.35 2.89
N PHE A 33 -10.18 -7.81 3.62
CA PHE A 33 -9.01 -7.18 3.04
C PHE A 33 -8.10 -8.19 2.31
N CYS A 34 -7.72 -9.29 2.98
CA CYS A 34 -6.74 -10.25 2.49
C CYS A 34 -7.26 -11.18 1.39
N ASN A 35 -8.57 -11.41 1.31
CA ASN A 35 -9.18 -12.20 0.24
C ASN A 35 -9.92 -11.33 -0.79
N GLY A 36 -9.83 -10.01 -0.65
CA GLY A 36 -10.58 -9.05 -1.43
C GLY A 36 -9.72 -8.14 -2.31
N PRO A 37 -10.37 -7.17 -2.97
CA PRO A 37 -9.73 -6.24 -3.90
C PRO A 37 -8.66 -5.36 -3.23
N CYS A 38 -8.80 -5.03 -1.95
CA CYS A 38 -7.83 -4.20 -1.22
C CYS A 38 -6.40 -4.76 -1.23
N LEU A 39 -6.24 -6.09 -1.12
CA LEU A 39 -4.91 -6.71 -1.19
C LEU A 39 -4.28 -6.49 -2.57
N ALA A 40 -5.06 -6.72 -3.64
CA ALA A 40 -4.60 -6.55 -5.01
C ALA A 40 -4.27 -5.08 -5.31
N GLU A 41 -5.14 -4.14 -4.90
CA GLU A 41 -4.92 -2.70 -5.00
C GLU A 41 -3.63 -2.27 -4.28
N THR A 42 -3.44 -2.73 -3.04
CA THR A 42 -2.25 -2.39 -2.24
C THR A 42 -0.98 -2.92 -2.91
N GLN A 43 -0.99 -4.17 -3.38
CA GLN A 43 0.14 -4.76 -4.10
C GLN A 43 0.46 -4.01 -5.40
N PHE A 44 -0.57 -3.61 -6.15
CA PHE A 44 -0.41 -2.84 -7.38
C PHE A 44 0.26 -1.49 -7.11
N VAL A 45 -0.24 -0.74 -6.12
CA VAL A 45 0.32 0.54 -5.71
C VAL A 45 1.77 0.40 -5.27
N LEU A 46 2.10 -0.60 -4.44
CA LEU A 46 3.47 -0.85 -4.00
C LEU A 46 4.40 -1.16 -5.17
N ASN A 47 3.97 -2.00 -6.12
CA ASN A 47 4.77 -2.34 -7.31
C ASN A 47 4.97 -1.14 -8.24
N CYS A 48 3.93 -0.32 -8.40
CA CYS A 48 3.99 0.92 -9.17
C CYS A 48 5.05 1.88 -8.59
N VAL A 49 4.96 2.17 -7.30
CA VAL A 49 5.88 3.09 -6.62
C VAL A 49 7.32 2.59 -6.69
N ASP A 50 7.55 1.30 -6.50
CA ASP A 50 8.89 0.67 -6.55
C ASP A 50 9.53 0.77 -7.94
N ARG A 51 8.72 0.71 -9.01
CA ARG A 51 9.19 0.82 -10.40
C ARG A 51 9.52 2.26 -10.79
N VAL A 52 8.74 3.23 -10.31
CA VAL A 52 8.88 4.65 -10.69
C VAL A 52 9.93 5.37 -9.85
N PHE A 53 10.02 5.05 -8.56
CA PHE A 53 10.87 5.76 -7.60
C PHE A 53 11.89 4.84 -6.93
N SER A 54 13.17 5.11 -7.16
CA SER A 54 14.23 4.44 -6.41
C SER A 54 14.23 4.89 -4.94
N ASN A 55 14.15 3.94 -4.01
CA ASN A 55 14.21 4.19 -2.56
C ASN A 55 13.09 5.10 -2.03
N PHE A 56 11.87 4.97 -2.54
CA PHE A 56 10.71 5.72 -2.06
C PHE A 56 10.48 5.57 -0.54
N LEU A 57 10.11 6.68 0.12
CA LEU A 57 9.68 6.72 1.51
C LEU A 57 8.27 7.30 1.64
N PHE A 58 7.42 6.55 2.34
CA PHE A 58 6.14 7.03 2.84
C PHE A 58 6.34 8.06 3.97
N PHE A 59 5.26 8.75 4.37
CA PHE A 59 5.33 9.77 5.41
C PHE A 59 5.75 9.21 6.77
N ASN A 60 5.28 8.00 7.11
CA ASN A 60 5.73 7.26 8.30
C ASN A 60 7.18 6.76 8.22
N LYS A 61 7.92 7.08 7.14
CA LYS A 61 9.31 6.68 6.90
C LYS A 61 9.52 5.22 6.50
N ALA A 62 8.45 4.47 6.25
CA ALA A 62 8.54 3.14 5.66
C ALA A 62 9.04 3.22 4.22
N ARG A 63 9.85 2.24 3.84
CA ARG A 63 10.11 1.89 2.45
C ARG A 63 8.98 1.01 1.92
N VAL A 64 8.87 0.88 0.60
CA VAL A 64 7.94 -0.07 -0.05
C VAL A 64 8.10 -1.49 0.52
N GLY A 65 9.33 -1.93 0.76
CA GLY A 65 9.63 -3.24 1.36
C GLY A 65 9.08 -3.42 2.78
N ASP A 66 9.08 -2.37 3.60
CA ASP A 66 8.58 -2.45 4.98
C ASP A 66 7.05 -2.61 4.98
N VAL A 67 6.35 -1.86 4.11
CA VAL A 67 4.90 -1.99 3.93
C VAL A 67 4.54 -3.38 3.37
N ARG A 68 5.29 -3.87 2.38
CA ARG A 68 5.10 -5.22 1.82
C ARG A 68 5.31 -6.31 2.87
N THR A 69 6.26 -6.13 3.78
CA THR A 69 6.48 -7.06 4.89
C THR A 69 5.29 -7.10 5.84
N ALA A 70 4.79 -5.93 6.26
CA ALA A 70 3.60 -5.85 7.11
C ALA A 70 2.37 -6.45 6.43
N LEU A 71 2.18 -6.20 5.13
CA LEU A 71 1.10 -6.76 4.33
C LEU A 71 1.16 -8.30 4.30
N ASN A 72 2.34 -8.86 4.03
CA ASN A 72 2.54 -10.31 3.95
C ASN A 72 2.30 -10.98 5.31
N ILE A 73 2.75 -10.37 6.41
CA ILE A 73 2.53 -10.90 7.76
C ILE A 73 1.05 -10.83 8.13
N GLY A 74 0.41 -9.67 7.93
CA GLY A 74 -1.01 -9.47 8.23
C GLY A 74 -1.94 -10.37 7.41
N CYS A 75 -1.57 -10.73 6.18
CA CYS A 75 -2.33 -11.67 5.35
C CYS A 75 -1.80 -13.11 5.35
N SER A 76 -0.84 -13.44 6.22
CA SER A 76 -0.31 -14.80 6.33
C SER A 76 -1.29 -15.76 7.02
N GLN A 77 -0.90 -17.03 7.10
CA GLN A 77 -1.61 -18.08 7.86
C GLN A 77 -1.01 -18.29 9.27
N THR A 78 -0.25 -17.32 9.80
CA THR A 78 0.36 -17.41 11.13
C THR A 78 -0.53 -16.78 12.20
N ASP A 79 -0.12 -16.88 13.45
CA ASP A 79 -0.70 -16.16 14.59
C ASP A 79 -0.58 -14.63 14.47
N GLN A 80 0.22 -14.13 13.53
CA GLN A 80 0.37 -12.71 13.20
C GLN A 80 -0.62 -12.25 12.11
N ARG A 81 -1.53 -13.10 11.63
CA ARG A 81 -2.61 -12.70 10.73
C ARG A 81 -3.47 -11.59 11.38
N GLY A 82 -3.81 -10.57 10.60
CA GLY A 82 -4.53 -9.37 11.06
C GLY A 82 -3.65 -8.28 11.69
N TYR A 83 -2.34 -8.53 11.86
CA TYR A 83 -1.42 -7.53 12.42
C TYR A 83 -0.65 -6.78 11.33
N PHE A 84 -1.18 -5.64 10.89
CA PHE A 84 -0.61 -4.80 9.84
C PHE A 84 0.31 -3.68 10.37
N ASN A 85 1.22 -3.99 11.29
CA ASN A 85 2.10 -2.99 11.90
C ASN A 85 3.34 -2.70 11.03
N VAL A 86 3.23 -1.69 10.15
CA VAL A 86 4.34 -1.23 9.30
C VAL A 86 5.53 -0.72 10.12
N GLY A 87 5.27 -0.01 11.22
CA GLY A 87 6.30 0.58 12.07
C GLY A 87 7.29 -0.44 12.64
N ARG A 88 6.87 -1.70 12.84
CA ARG A 88 7.72 -2.80 13.32
C ARG A 88 8.88 -3.13 12.36
N TYR A 89 8.75 -2.78 11.07
CA TYR A 89 9.68 -3.19 10.02
C TYR A 89 10.54 -2.06 9.47
N ILE A 90 10.35 -0.83 9.94
CA ILE A 90 11.14 0.32 9.47
C ILE A 90 12.59 0.17 9.93
N THR A 91 13.51 0.05 8.97
CA THR A 91 14.96 -0.01 9.20
C THR A 91 15.66 1.25 8.64
N GLY A 92 16.85 1.56 9.14
CA GLY A 92 17.60 2.82 8.93
C GLY A 92 17.41 3.54 7.58
N ASN A 93 17.28 4.88 7.64
CA ASN A 93 16.57 5.64 6.63
C ASN A 93 17.47 6.46 5.68
N ASN A 94 17.63 6.02 4.42
CA ASN A 94 18.40 6.68 3.35
C ASN A 94 17.61 6.78 2.03
N GLY A 95 16.30 7.12 2.09
CA GLY A 95 15.42 7.13 0.91
C GLY A 95 14.90 8.51 0.47
N GLN A 96 14.32 8.56 -0.72
CA GLN A 96 13.68 9.74 -1.29
C GLN A 96 12.26 9.88 -0.71
N LYS A 97 11.99 11.00 -0.02
CA LYS A 97 10.66 11.28 0.52
C LYS A 97 9.76 11.80 -0.58
N LEU A 98 8.52 11.32 -0.62
CA LEU A 98 7.47 11.98 -1.38
C LEU A 98 7.29 13.42 -0.85
N GLN A 99 7.52 14.41 -1.70
CA GLN A 99 7.20 15.79 -1.34
C GLN A 99 5.68 15.96 -1.39
N SER A 100 5.10 16.39 -0.27
CA SER A 100 3.67 16.69 -0.17
C SER A 100 3.33 17.84 -1.11
N PHE A 101 2.88 17.53 -2.32
CA PHE A 101 2.23 18.54 -3.17
C PHE A 101 0.91 18.91 -2.47
N ASN A 102 0.80 20.18 -2.08
CA ASN A 102 -0.41 20.75 -1.48
C ASN A 102 -1.56 20.69 -2.49
N GLY A 103 -2.28 19.57 -2.52
CA GLY A 103 -3.45 19.36 -3.36
C GLY A 103 -3.50 17.96 -3.97
N PHE A 104 -4.20 17.06 -3.28
CA PHE A 104 -4.69 15.74 -3.73
C PHE A 104 -3.68 14.61 -3.94
N HIS A 105 -3.85 13.56 -3.12
CA HIS A 105 -3.49 12.15 -3.29
C HIS A 105 -2.47 11.83 -4.40
N ALA A 106 -1.21 12.22 -4.19
CA ALA A 106 -0.12 11.92 -5.13
C ALA A 106 -0.01 10.42 -5.43
N LEU A 107 -0.34 9.55 -4.48
CA LEU A 107 -0.38 8.09 -4.69
C LEU A 107 -1.51 7.62 -5.61
N THR A 108 -2.69 8.26 -5.59
CA THR A 108 -3.76 7.93 -6.56
C THR A 108 -3.43 8.39 -7.97
N LEU A 109 -2.79 9.56 -8.12
CA LEU A 109 -2.30 10.05 -9.41
C LEU A 109 -1.18 9.15 -9.95
N LEU A 110 -0.28 8.69 -9.09
CA LEU A 110 0.78 7.75 -9.46
C LEU A 110 0.23 6.40 -9.88
N ALA A 111 -0.73 5.85 -9.15
CA ALA A 111 -1.35 4.59 -9.52
C ALA A 111 -2.07 4.69 -10.86
N GLY A 112 -2.75 5.81 -11.14
CA GLY A 112 -3.28 6.14 -12.47
C GLY A 112 -2.22 6.17 -13.58
N SER A 113 -1.06 6.78 -13.32
CA SER A 113 0.06 6.83 -14.27
C SER A 113 0.73 5.46 -14.49
N CYS A 114 0.68 4.56 -13.51
CA CYS A 114 1.22 3.21 -13.61
C CYS A 114 0.41 2.27 -14.52
N PHE A 115 -0.85 2.60 -14.84
CA PHE A 115 -1.60 1.93 -15.91
C PHE A 115 -1.04 2.23 -17.30
N LEU A 116 -0.37 3.37 -17.49
CA LEU A 116 0.25 3.73 -18.78
C LEU A 116 1.64 3.10 -18.98
N ILE A 117 2.18 2.44 -17.96
CA ILE A 117 3.53 1.83 -17.95
C ILE A 117 3.46 0.28 -18.07
N LEU A 118 2.24 -0.28 -18.23
CA LEU A 118 1.98 -1.73 -18.40
C LEU A 118 1.64 -2.09 -19.84
#